data_AF-A0A1X7SUV3-F1
#
_entry.id   AF-A0A1X7SUV3-F1
#
_cell.length_a   1.000
_cell.length_b   1.000
_cell.length_c   1.000
_cell.angle_alpha   90.00
_cell.angle_beta   90.00
_cell.angle_gamma   90.00
#
_symmetry.space_group_name_H-M   'P 1'
#
loop_
_entity.id
_entity.type
_entity.pdbx_description
1 polymer ?
#
loop_
_entity_poly.entity_id
_entity_poly.type
_entity_poly.pdbx_seq_one_letter_code
_entity_poly.pdbx_strand_id
1 'polypeptide(L)'
;MATYRLPPPEPFNFKQPAEWPRWKRRFEQFREASGLSGESDTKQVNTLLYSMGEDAEDTLLSMDPTDAERATYNGVIAKFDGFFRVRKNTIYERT
;
A
#
# COMPACT_ATOMS: atom_id res chain seq x y z
N MET A 1 -15.22 -7.50 25.00
CA MET A 1 -15.26 -6.85 23.68
C MET A 1 -14.46 -7.72 22.72
N ALA A 2 -15.08 -8.24 21.66
CA ALA A 2 -14.38 -9.09 20.71
C ALA A 2 -13.36 -8.23 19.95
N THR A 3 -12.07 -8.40 20.26
CA THR A 3 -10.98 -7.84 19.47
C THR A 3 -10.92 -8.64 18.18
N TYR A 4 -11.65 -8.19 17.16
CA TYR A 4 -11.54 -8.73 15.81
C TYR A 4 -10.14 -8.39 15.28
N ARG A 5 -9.16 -9.24 15.60
CA ARG A 5 -7.85 -9.24 14.92
C ARG A 5 -8.12 -9.68 13.49
N LEU A 6 -8.33 -8.72 12.60
CA LEU A 6 -8.27 -9.00 11.17
C LEU A 6 -6.88 -9.58 10.90
N PRO A 7 -6.79 -10.76 10.28
CA PRO A 7 -5.50 -11.30 9.89
C PRO A 7 -4.80 -10.27 8.97
N PRO A 8 -3.47 -10.14 9.04
CA PRO A 8 -2.75 -9.27 8.15
C PRO A 8 -3.14 -9.58 6.69
N PRO A 9 -3.37 -8.56 5.85
CA PRO A 9 -3.74 -8.79 4.47
C PRO A 9 -2.65 -9.58 3.74
N GLU A 10 -3.06 -10.43 2.81
CA GLU A 10 -2.13 -11.18 1.96
C GLU A 10 -1.21 -10.20 1.19
N PRO A 11 0.04 -10.59 0.90
CA PRO A 11 0.98 -9.77 0.17
C PRO A 11 0.39 -9.28 -1.15
N PHE A 12 0.63 -8.01 -1.46
CA PHE A 12 0.05 -7.40 -2.66
C PHE A 12 0.74 -7.93 -3.91
N ASN A 13 -0.04 -8.34 -4.90
CA ASN A 13 0.53 -8.78 -6.17
C ASN A 13 0.77 -7.58 -7.11
N PHE A 14 2.02 -7.12 -7.18
CA PHE A 14 2.47 -6.02 -8.04
C PHE A 14 2.28 -6.29 -9.54
N LYS A 15 2.08 -7.55 -9.93
CA LYS A 15 1.74 -7.94 -11.31
C LYS A 15 0.28 -7.65 -11.67
N GLN A 16 -0.57 -7.39 -10.67
CA GLN A 16 -2.01 -7.14 -10.85
C GLN A 16 -2.40 -5.74 -10.33
N PRO A 17 -2.06 -4.66 -11.06
CA PRO A 17 -2.42 -3.30 -10.67
C PRO A 17 -3.94 -3.08 -10.56
N ALA A 18 -4.75 -3.93 -11.19
CA ALA A 18 -6.21 -3.90 -11.07
C ALA A 18 -6.73 -4.28 -9.67
N GLU A 19 -5.98 -5.09 -8.92
CA GLU A 19 -6.33 -5.50 -7.55
C GLU A 19 -5.92 -4.45 -6.50
N TRP A 20 -5.12 -3.45 -6.87
CA TRP A 20 -4.70 -2.36 -5.99
C TRP A 20 -5.85 -1.72 -5.18
N PRO A 21 -6.95 -1.23 -5.78
CA PRO A 21 -8.04 -0.63 -5.02
C PRO A 21 -8.71 -1.61 -4.04
N ARG A 22 -8.75 -2.91 -4.36
CA ARG A 22 -9.28 -3.94 -3.45
C ARG A 22 -8.34 -4.17 -2.28
N TRP A 23 -7.04 -4.28 -2.55
CA TRP A 23 -6.01 -4.48 -1.54
C TRP A 23 -5.88 -3.27 -0.62
N LYS A 24 -5.84 -2.06 -1.18
CA LYS A 24 -5.84 -0.80 -0.41
C LYS A 24 -7.00 -0.75 0.57
N ARG A 25 -8.22 -1.09 0.12
CA ARG A 25 -9.40 -1.14 1.00
C ARG A 25 -9.27 -2.18 2.13
N ARG A 26 -8.65 -3.34 1.86
CA ARG A 26 -8.34 -4.34 2.92
C ARG A 26 -7.32 -3.79 3.91
N PHE A 27 -6.28 -3.13 3.42
CA PHE A 27 -5.27 -2.51 4.28
C PHE A 27 -5.87 -1.38 5.14
N GLU A 28 -6.75 -0.55 4.60
CA GLU A 28 -7.45 0.49 5.38
C GLU A 28 -8.32 -0.11 6.50
N GLN A 29 -9.05 -1.20 6.22
CA GLN A 29 -9.80 -1.93 7.24
C GLN A 29 -8.88 -2.54 8.30
N PHE A 30 -7.74 -3.11 7.90
CA PHE A 30 -6.72 -3.61 8.82
C PHE A 30 -6.13 -2.47 9.67
N ARG A 31 -5.86 -1.32 9.07
CA ARG A 31 -5.31 -0.13 9.73
C ARG A 31 -6.26 0.38 10.82
N GLU A 32 -7.55 0.45 10.51
CA GLU A 32 -8.59 0.88 11.45
C GLU A 32 -8.85 -0.17 12.54
N ALA A 33 -8.99 -1.45 12.17
CA ALA A 33 -9.25 -2.54 13.12
C ALA A 33 -8.07 -2.81 14.06
N SER A 34 -6.84 -2.67 13.56
CA SER A 34 -5.63 -2.90 14.36
C SER A 34 -5.20 -1.66 15.16
N GLY A 35 -5.89 -0.53 15.01
CA GLY A 35 -5.54 0.74 15.65
C GLY A 35 -4.31 1.44 15.07
N LEU A 36 -3.78 0.92 13.96
CA LEU A 36 -2.63 1.50 13.26
C LEU A 36 -2.92 2.92 12.75
N SER A 37 -4.19 3.26 12.55
CA SER A 37 -4.64 4.63 12.21
C SER A 37 -4.17 5.69 13.20
N GLY A 38 -4.00 5.33 14.49
CA GLY A 38 -3.54 6.24 15.54
C GLY A 38 -2.03 6.24 15.78
N GLU A 39 -1.29 5.36 15.12
CA GLU A 39 0.17 5.27 15.26
C GLU A 39 0.88 6.28 14.36
N SER A 40 2.18 6.52 14.61
CA SER A 40 3.00 7.42 13.80
C SER A 40 3.04 7.02 12.32
N ASP A 41 3.12 8.00 11.42
CA ASP A 41 3.23 7.77 9.98
C ASP A 41 4.32 6.76 9.60
N THR A 42 5.47 6.82 10.25
CA THR A 42 6.57 5.86 10.03
C THR A 42 6.14 4.41 10.29
N LYS A 43 5.38 4.16 11.38
CA LYS A 43 4.85 2.82 11.65
C LYS A 43 3.80 2.41 10.61
N GLN A 44 2.96 3.35 10.18
CA GLN A 44 1.97 3.08 9.14
C GLN A 44 2.63 2.70 7.81
N VAL A 45 3.66 3.44 7.40
CA VAL A 45 4.47 3.17 6.20
C VAL A 45 5.19 1.83 6.33
N ASN A 46 5.88 1.58 7.43
CA ASN A 46 6.56 0.30 7.64
C ASN A 46 5.58 -0.88 7.61
N THR A 47 4.40 -0.74 8.23
CA THR A 47 3.38 -1.78 8.22
C THR A 47 2.79 -1.98 6.82
N LEU A 48 2.64 -0.90 6.04
CA LEU A 48 2.21 -0.96 4.64
C LEU A 48 3.23 -1.74 3.80
N LEU A 49 4.51 -1.38 3.87
CA LEU A 49 5.59 -2.06 3.14
C LEU A 49 5.67 -3.53 3.56
N TYR A 50 5.63 -3.80 4.87
CA TYR A 50 5.63 -5.16 5.40
C TYR A 50 4.43 -5.99 4.92
N SER A 51 3.25 -5.39 4.85
CA SER A 51 2.03 -6.07 4.37
C SER A 51 2.02 -6.27 2.86
N MET A 52 2.66 -5.38 2.09
CA MET A 52 2.76 -5.50 0.63
C MET A 52 3.83 -6.52 0.22
N GLY A 53 4.89 -6.70 1.01
CA GLY A 53 5.98 -7.64 0.76
C GLY A 53 7.24 -6.97 0.25
N GLU A 54 8.26 -7.77 -0.08
CA GLU A 54 9.58 -7.30 -0.54
C GLU A 54 9.51 -6.44 -1.81
N ASP A 55 8.58 -6.77 -2.73
CA ASP A 55 8.34 -5.98 -3.95
C ASP A 55 7.88 -4.54 -3.66
N ALA A 56 7.39 -4.27 -2.45
CA ALA A 56 6.94 -2.93 -2.05
C ALA A 56 8.11 -1.97 -1.85
N GLU A 57 9.20 -2.45 -1.25
CA GLU A 57 10.41 -1.65 -1.09
C GLU A 57 11.04 -1.39 -2.45
N ASP A 58 11.18 -2.40 -3.31
CA ASP A 58 11.70 -2.25 -4.68
C ASP A 58 10.85 -1.28 -5.52
N THR A 59 9.53 -1.45 -5.46
CA THR A 59 8.60 -0.57 -6.19
C THR A 59 8.62 0.85 -5.63
N LEU A 60 8.75 1.04 -4.31
CA LEU A 60 8.90 2.36 -3.69
C LEU A 60 10.23 3.00 -4.09
N LEU A 61 11.34 2.26 -4.07
CA LEU A 61 12.65 2.71 -4.55
C LEU A 61 12.59 3.13 -6.02
N SER A 62 11.93 2.34 -6.86
CA SER A 62 11.74 2.65 -8.28
C SER A 62 10.90 3.90 -8.55
N MET A 63 10.16 4.42 -7.56
CA MET A 63 9.37 5.65 -7.69
C MET A 63 10.10 6.91 -7.22
N ASP A 64 11.32 6.77 -6.72
CA ASP A 64 12.14 7.85 -6.15
C ASP A 64 11.32 8.82 -5.28
N PRO A 65 10.70 8.34 -4.18
CA PRO A 65 9.93 9.19 -3.30
C PRO A 65 10.83 10.18 -2.58
N THR A 66 10.31 11.38 -2.36
CA THR A 66 11.01 12.38 -1.56
C THR A 66 11.07 11.95 -0.09
N ASP A 67 12.06 12.42 0.67
CA ASP A 67 12.19 12.09 2.12
C ASP A 67 10.91 12.42 2.91
N ALA A 68 10.26 13.55 2.59
CA ALA A 68 8.97 13.93 3.17
C ALA A 68 7.83 12.96 2.79
N GLU A 69 7.85 12.40 1.57
CA GLU A 69 6.82 11.45 1.12
C GLU A 69 6.99 10.10 1.79
N ARG A 70 8.21 9.56 1.89
CA ARG A 70 8.47 8.31 2.65
C ARG A 70 8.21 8.44 4.14
N ALA A 71 8.29 9.66 4.68
CA ALA A 71 7.98 9.93 6.08
C ALA A 71 6.46 9.98 6.35
N THR A 72 5.62 10.11 5.32
CA THR A 72 4.17 10.32 5.46
C THR A 72 3.39 9.19 4.79
N TYR A 73 2.47 8.56 5.50
CA TYR A 73 1.67 7.47 4.91
C TYR A 73 0.92 7.90 3.65
N ASN A 74 0.36 9.12 3.68
CA ASN A 74 -0.42 9.65 2.57
C ASN A 74 0.43 9.90 1.31
N GLY A 75 1.70 10.29 1.48
CA GLY A 75 2.64 10.50 0.37
C GLY A 75 2.99 9.17 -0.32
N VAL A 76 3.34 8.17 0.48
CA VAL A 76 3.60 6.80 -0.01
C VAL A 76 2.38 6.24 -0.74
N ILE A 77 1.19 6.34 -0.16
CA ILE A 77 -0.05 5.85 -0.80
C ILE A 77 -0.37 6.58 -2.10
N ALA A 78 -0.17 7.90 -2.17
CA ALA A 78 -0.42 8.67 -3.38
C ALA A 78 0.53 8.28 -4.52
N LYS A 79 1.81 8.03 -4.21
CA LYS A 79 2.80 7.50 -5.15
C LYS A 79 2.39 6.13 -5.70
N PHE A 80 2.04 5.19 -4.81
CA PHE A 80 1.56 3.88 -5.22
C PHE A 80 0.29 3.97 -6.08
N ASP A 81 -0.68 4.82 -5.68
CA ASP A 81 -1.89 5.03 -6.46
C ASP A 81 -1.59 5.51 -7.87
N GLY A 82 -0.71 6.51 -8.02
CA GLY A 82 -0.24 6.99 -9.31
C GLY A 82 0.43 5.90 -10.14
N PHE A 83 1.34 5.12 -9.55
CA PHE A 83 2.07 4.05 -10.22
C PHE A 83 1.14 2.93 -10.73
N PHE A 84 0.22 2.45 -9.88
CA PHE A 84 -0.71 1.39 -10.27
C PHE A 84 -1.77 1.90 -11.25
N ARG A 85 -2.19 3.17 -11.13
CA ARG A 85 -3.13 3.79 -12.07
C ARG A 85 -2.54 3.90 -13.48
N VAL A 86 -1.28 4.34 -13.60
CA VAL A 86 -0.57 4.41 -14.89
C VAL A 86 -0.40 3.01 -15.49
N ARG A 87 0.10 2.03 -14.72
CA ARG A 87 0.27 0.66 -15.21
C ARG A 87 -1.05 0.00 -15.64
N LYS A 88 -2.14 0.25 -14.93
CA LYS A 88 -3.47 -0.23 -15.33
C LYS A 88 -3.88 0.32 -16.70
N ASN A 89 -3.53 1.58 -16.99
CA ASN A 89 -3.82 2.20 -18.27
C ASN A 89 -2.96 1.61 -19.39
N THR A 90 -1.66 1.37 -19.15
CA THR A 90 -0.72 0.84 -20.16
C THR A 90 -1.00 -0.62 -20.56
N ILE A 91 -1.48 -1.47 -19.63
CA ILE A 91 -1.78 -2.88 -19.94
C ILE A 91 -3.01 -2.99 -20.86
N TYR A 92 -3.92 -2.01 -20.85
CA TYR A 92 -5.14 -2.04 -21.65
C TYR A 92 -4.92 -1.72 -23.14
N GLU A 93 -3.74 -1.20 -23.53
CA GLU A 93 -3.43 -0.85 -24.93
C GLU A 93 -2.77 -1.99 -25.74
N ARG A 94 -2.66 -3.20 -25.20
CA ARG A 94 -2.12 -4.38 -25.92
C ARG A 94 -3.16 -5.51 -26.12
N THR A 95 -4.40 -5.17 -26.48
CA THR A 95 -5.36 -6.14 -27.02
C THR A 95 -6.02 -5.59 -28.25
#